data_AF-A0A3S9PZZ9-F1
#
_entry.id   AF-A0A3S9PZZ9-F1
#
_cell.length_a   1.000
_cell.length_b   1.000
_cell.length_c   1.000
_cell.angle_alpha   90.00
_cell.angle_beta   90.00
_cell.angle_gamma   90.00
#
_symmetry.space_group_name_H-M   'P 1'
#
loop_
_entity.id
_entity.type
_entity.pdbx_description
1 polymer ?
#
loop_
_entity_poly.entity_id
_entity_poly.type
_entity_poly.pdbx_seq_one_letter_code
_entity_poly.pdbx_strand_id
1 'polypeptide(L)'
;MAAAVHISTRHLHSLFARQGTTVSTYIRSRRLEKCYLDLTNPALADTPISGIGAAWGFTDAAHFSRTFKAEYGRAPREARTRALKAA
;
A
#
# COMPACT_ATOMS: atom_id res chain seq x y z
N MET A 1 18.87 10.32 12.14
CA MET A 1 17.42 10.30 11.82
C MET A 1 17.19 9.19 10.80
N ALA A 2 16.96 7.99 11.30
CA ALA A 2 16.90 6.75 10.55
C ALA A 2 15.47 6.20 10.63
N ALA A 3 14.71 6.32 9.55
CA ALA A 3 13.41 5.67 9.40
C ALA A 3 13.10 5.29 7.94
N ALA A 4 14.13 5.19 7.09
CA ALA A 4 14.01 4.62 5.76
C ALA A 4 14.13 3.10 5.88
N VAL A 5 13.00 2.49 6.24
CA VAL A 5 12.60 1.10 6.03
C VAL A 5 13.70 0.21 5.43
N HIS A 6 14.48 -0.39 6.31
CA HIS A 6 15.58 -1.30 6.02
C HIS A 6 15.03 -2.64 5.51
N ILE A 7 14.62 -2.72 4.24
CA ILE A 7 14.57 -4.02 3.54
C ILE A 7 15.37 -3.90 2.26
N SER A 8 16.61 -4.36 2.36
CA SER A 8 17.57 -4.48 1.28
C SER A 8 16.98 -5.22 0.09
N THR A 9 16.58 -4.47 -0.93
CA THR A 9 16.23 -4.95 -2.27
C THR A 9 17.30 -5.90 -2.82
N ARG A 10 18.57 -5.66 -2.46
CA ARG A 10 19.73 -6.41 -2.93
C ARG A 10 19.84 -7.85 -2.39
N HIS A 11 19.26 -8.16 -1.22
CA HIS A 11 19.22 -9.54 -0.70
C HIS A 11 18.06 -10.35 -1.29
N LEU A 12 17.06 -9.67 -1.85
CA LEU A 12 15.91 -10.28 -2.50
C LEU A 12 16.30 -10.85 -3.88
N HIS A 13 17.09 -10.12 -4.66
CA HIS A 13 17.34 -10.50 -6.06
C HIS A 13 18.05 -11.85 -6.27
N SER A 14 18.89 -12.33 -5.33
CA SER A 14 19.61 -13.60 -5.55
C SER A 14 18.86 -14.86 -5.10
N LEU A 15 17.80 -14.73 -4.29
CA LEU A 15 17.03 -15.89 -3.77
C LEU A 15 15.80 -16.25 -4.60
N PHE A 16 15.32 -15.34 -5.47
CA PHE A 16 14.00 -15.47 -6.11
C PHE A 16 14.00 -15.80 -7.61
N ALA A 17 15.11 -16.35 -8.15
CA ALA A 17 15.20 -16.78 -9.54
C ALA A 17 14.34 -18.03 -9.90
N ARG A 18 13.59 -18.62 -8.95
CA ARG A 18 12.81 -19.85 -9.16
C ARG A 18 11.28 -19.69 -9.06
N GLN A 19 10.76 -18.51 -8.68
CA GLN A 19 9.32 -18.33 -8.43
C GLN A 19 8.90 -16.87 -8.69
N GLY A 20 8.53 -16.53 -9.93
CA GLY A 20 8.14 -15.16 -10.33
C GLY A 20 6.93 -14.56 -9.58
N THR A 21 6.24 -15.35 -8.75
CA THR A 21 5.03 -14.96 -8.01
C THR A 21 5.32 -14.26 -6.68
N THR A 22 6.38 -14.64 -5.95
CA THR A 22 6.60 -14.16 -4.57
C THR A 22 7.09 -12.71 -4.52
N VAL A 23 7.95 -12.28 -5.45
CA VAL A 23 8.47 -10.90 -5.47
C VAL A 23 7.38 -9.90 -5.82
N SER A 24 6.54 -10.23 -6.81
CA SER A 24 5.41 -9.39 -7.21
C SER A 24 4.37 -9.25 -6.09
N THR A 25 4.05 -10.35 -5.39
CA THR A 25 3.19 -10.31 -4.20
C THR A 25 3.81 -9.50 -3.08
N TYR A 26 5.11 -9.69 -2.81
CA TYR A 26 5.82 -8.93 -1.78
C TYR A 26 5.84 -7.42 -2.07
N ILE A 27 6.15 -7.03 -3.31
CA ILE A 27 6.11 -5.63 -3.76
C ILE A 27 4.68 -5.07 -3.64
N ARG A 28 3.66 -5.85 -4.01
CA ARG A 28 2.24 -5.47 -3.88
C ARG A 28 1.86 -5.22 -2.43
N SER A 29 2.20 -6.12 -1.51
CA SER A 29 1.91 -5.96 -0.07
C SER A 29 2.58 -4.70 0.49
N ARG A 30 3.82 -4.42 0.08
CA ARG A 30 4.56 -3.21 0.48
C ARG A 30 3.93 -1.92 -0.06
N ARG A 31 3.46 -1.93 -1.31
CA ARG A 31 2.69 -0.80 -1.88
C ARG A 31 1.39 -0.58 -1.12
N LEU A 32 0.67 -1.65 -0.75
CA LEU A 32 -0.57 -1.56 0.02
C LEU A 32 -0.36 -1.01 1.43
N GLU A 33 0.72 -1.40 2.11
CA GLU A 33 1.13 -0.83 3.40
C GLU A 33 1.35 0.68 3.30
N LYS A 34 2.05 1.13 2.25
CA LYS A 34 2.25 2.55 2.00
C LYS A 34 0.96 3.30 1.68
N CYS A 35 0.08 2.72 0.86
CA CYS A 35 -1.25 3.28 0.63
C CYS A 35 -2.04 3.43 1.94
N TYR A 36 -1.96 2.46 2.86
CA TYR A 36 -2.64 2.55 4.15
C TYR A 36 -2.14 3.74 4.97
N LEU A 37 -0.82 3.89 5.09
CA LEU A 37 -0.21 5.01 5.81
C LEU A 37 -0.69 6.36 5.24
N ASP A 38 -0.66 6.52 3.92
CA ASP A 38 -1.12 7.74 3.26
C ASP A 38 -2.62 7.99 3.43
N LEU A 39 -3.46 6.93 3.37
CA LEU A 39 -4.90 7.02 3.62
C LEU A 39 -5.24 7.43 5.05
N THR A 40 -4.38 7.08 6.01
CA THR A 40 -4.56 7.45 7.42
C THR A 40 -3.87 8.75 7.80
N ASN A 41 -3.13 9.37 6.87
CA ASN A 41 -2.44 10.62 7.11
C ASN A 41 -3.40 11.82 6.98
N PRO A 42 -3.62 12.63 8.03
CA PRO A 42 -4.46 13.82 7.95
C PRO A 42 -4.00 14.84 6.91
N ALA A 43 -2.69 14.94 6.66
CA ALA A 43 -2.14 15.84 5.64
C ALA A 43 -2.55 15.46 4.20
N LEU A 44 -3.00 14.22 4.00
CA LEU A 44 -3.48 13.71 2.72
C LEU A 44 -5.00 13.45 2.72
N ALA A 45 -5.74 13.99 3.70
CA ALA A 45 -7.18 13.79 3.81
C ALA A 45 -7.95 14.22 2.55
N ASP A 46 -7.50 15.31 1.92
CA ASP A 46 -8.08 15.85 0.69
C ASP A 46 -7.63 15.10 -0.59
N THR A 47 -6.64 14.22 -0.48
CA THR A 47 -6.15 13.46 -1.62
C THR A 47 -7.15 12.36 -1.98
N PRO A 48 -7.54 12.23 -3.25
CA PRO A 48 -8.44 11.17 -3.68
C PRO A 48 -7.76 9.81 -3.51
N ILE A 49 -8.54 8.82 -3.05
CA ILE A 49 -8.09 7.44 -2.83
C ILE A 49 -7.48 6.83 -4.12
N SER A 50 -8.05 7.16 -5.28
CA SER A 50 -7.52 6.77 -6.58
C SER A 50 -6.15 7.40 -6.87
N GLY A 51 -5.92 8.64 -6.44
CA GLY A 51 -4.62 9.31 -6.54
C GLY A 51 -3.56 8.68 -5.66
N ILE A 52 -3.92 8.30 -4.42
CA ILE A 52 -3.03 7.52 -3.52
C ILE A 52 -2.68 6.17 -4.16
N GLY A 53 -3.68 5.45 -4.68
CA GLY A 53 -3.44 4.19 -5.40
C GLY A 53 -2.50 4.38 -6.60
N ALA A 54 -2.75 5.39 -7.43
CA ALA A 54 -1.93 5.70 -8.60
C ALA A 54 -0.48 6.06 -8.25
N ALA A 55 -0.27 6.83 -7.18
CA ALA A 55 1.07 7.19 -6.70
C ALA A 55 1.93 5.97 -6.32
N TRP A 56 1.29 4.90 -5.84
CA TRP A 56 1.95 3.63 -5.49
C TRP A 56 1.89 2.57 -6.61
N GLY A 57 1.42 2.94 -7.81
CA GLY A 57 1.42 2.08 -8.99
C GLY A 57 0.17 1.20 -9.16
N PHE A 58 -0.95 1.54 -8.54
CA PHE A 58 -2.26 0.97 -8.87
C PHE A 58 -2.95 1.83 -9.93
N THR A 59 -3.05 1.30 -11.15
CA THR A 59 -3.68 2.00 -12.28
C THR A 59 -5.21 1.99 -12.22
N ASP A 60 -5.80 1.00 -11.53
CA ASP A 60 -7.25 0.85 -11.39
C ASP A 60 -7.67 0.96 -9.92
N ALA A 61 -8.51 1.96 -9.64
CA ALA A 61 -9.01 2.25 -8.29
C ALA A 61 -9.97 1.18 -7.75
N ALA A 62 -10.75 0.52 -8.60
CA ALA A 62 -11.65 -0.56 -8.23
C ALA A 62 -10.86 -1.84 -7.91
N HIS A 63 -9.85 -2.18 -8.71
CA HIS A 63 -8.92 -3.26 -8.45
C HIS A 63 -8.13 -3.01 -7.16
N PHE A 64 -7.62 -1.79 -6.95
CA PHE A 64 -7.01 -1.38 -5.69
C PHE A 64 -7.96 -1.58 -4.51
N SER A 65 -9.18 -1.06 -4.60
CA SER A 65 -10.15 -1.15 -3.50
C SER A 65 -10.51 -2.59 -3.14
N ARG A 66 -10.69 -3.47 -4.13
CA ARG A 66 -10.92 -4.91 -3.91
C ARG A 66 -9.73 -5.58 -3.25
N THR A 67 -8.52 -5.30 -3.75
CA THR A 67 -7.27 -5.84 -3.20
C THR A 67 -7.06 -5.39 -1.75
N PHE A 68 -7.21 -4.10 -1.51
CA PHE A 68 -7.03 -3.50 -0.21
C PHE A 68 -8.04 -4.09 0.79
N LYS A 69 -9.30 -4.25 0.38
CA LYS A 69 -10.32 -4.89 1.22
C LYS A 69 -10.01 -6.36 1.49
N ALA A 70 -9.47 -7.10 0.53
CA ALA A 70 -9.07 -8.49 0.73
C ALA A 70 -7.95 -8.62 1.77
N GLU A 71 -6.98 -7.70 1.78
CA GLU A 71 -5.83 -7.73 2.69
C GLU A 71 -6.15 -7.15 4.08
N TYR A 72 -6.90 -6.04 4.15
CA TYR A 72 -7.17 -5.32 5.41
C TYR A 72 -8.59 -5.51 5.96
N GLY A 73 -9.43 -6.30 5.30
CA GLY A 73 -10.82 -6.58 5.68
C GLY A 73 -11.80 -5.43 5.47
N ARG A 74 -11.35 -4.24 5.06
CA ARG A 74 -12.16 -3.01 4.96
C ARG A 74 -11.81 -2.17 3.74
N ALA A 75 -12.74 -1.33 3.29
CA ALA A 75 -12.49 -0.49 2.13
C ALA A 75 -11.48 0.64 2.45
N PRO A 76 -10.68 1.11 1.48
CA PRO A 76 -9.76 2.25 1.67
C PRO A 76 -10.44 3.50 2.25
N ARG A 77 -11.68 3.76 1.80
CA ARG A 77 -12.49 4.90 2.27
C ARG A 77 -12.86 4.76 3.74
N GLU A 78 -13.21 3.56 4.19
CA GLU A 78 -13.54 3.29 5.59
C GLU A 78 -12.32 3.43 6.48
N ALA A 79 -11.17 2.92 6.03
CA ALA A 79 -9.89 3.08 6.73
C ALA A 79 -9.56 4.57 6.94
N ARG A 80 -9.67 5.39 5.89
CA ARG A 80 -9.49 6.85 5.97
C ARG A 80 -10.48 7.50 6.94
N THR A 81 -11.78 7.26 6.76
CA THR A 81 -12.80 7.87 7.63
C THR A 81 -12.60 7.50 9.10
N ARG A 82 -12.20 6.26 9.42
CA ARG A 82 -11.92 5.86 10.81
C ARG A 82 -10.66 6.52 11.36
N ALA A 83 -9.60 6.60 10.57
CA ALA A 83 -8.36 7.24 10.99
C ALA A 83 -8.55 8.74 11.25
N LEU A 84 -9.26 9.44 10.35
CA LEU A 84 -9.57 10.86 10.50
C LEU A 84 -10.57 11.15 11.62
N LYS A 85 -11.42 10.18 11.99
CA LYS A 85 -12.31 10.31 13.16
C LYS A 85 -11.61 10.01 14.49
N ALA A 86 -10.45 9.36 14.45
CA ALA A 86 -9.69 8.98 15.65
C ALA A 86 -8.55 9.97 15.97
N ALA A 87 -8.30 10.95 15.09
CA ALA A 87 -7.38 12.07 15.28
C ALA A 87 -8.15 13.31 15.73
#